data_AF-A0A8H7NW99-F1
#
_entry.id   AF-A0A8H7NW99-F1
#
_cell.length_a   1.000
_cell.length_b   1.000
_cell.length_c   1.000
_cell.angle_alpha   90.00
_cell.angle_beta   90.00
_cell.angle_gamma   90.00
#
_symmetry.space_group_name_H-M   'P 1'
#
loop_
_entity.id
_entity.type
_entity.pdbx_description
1 polymer ?
#
loop_
_entity_poly.entity_id
_entity_poly.type
_entity_poly.pdbx_seq_one_letter_code
_entity_poly.pdbx_strand_id
1 'polypeptide(L)'
;MLNAMRLGHLSPGAIEKFRKLSRPVIYDDGIEPTDLYPTKNEVEIANILRLNELGSEPVTFCAVDIPGCDEDGCVISHKRMMACLDRLVALRSVTLKVSVTIAGASLITDGC
;
A
#
# COMPACT_ATOMS: atom_id res chain seq x y z
N MET A 1 26.19 -5.97 6.53
CA MET A 1 25.64 -5.77 5.18
C MET A 1 24.82 -4.48 5.11
N LEU A 2 23.69 -4.38 5.82
CA LEU A 2 22.83 -3.18 5.80
C LEU A 2 23.49 -1.90 6.33
N ASN A 3 24.20 -1.97 7.47
CA ASN A 3 24.94 -0.80 7.99
C ASN A 3 26.06 -0.33 7.04
N ALA A 4 26.63 -1.25 6.25
CA ALA A 4 27.66 -0.94 5.27
C ALA A 4 27.06 -0.23 4.03
N MET A 5 25.86 -0.64 3.59
CA MET A 5 25.08 0.04 2.56
C MET A 5 24.69 1.47 2.99
N ARG A 6 24.28 1.65 4.26
CA ARG A 6 23.96 2.97 4.83
C ARG A 6 25.13 3.96 4.75
N LEU A 7 26.36 3.46 4.91
CA LEU A 7 27.59 4.26 4.86
C LEU A 7 28.18 4.37 3.45
N GLY A 8 27.57 3.74 2.44
CA GLY A 8 28.05 3.74 1.05
C GLY A 8 29.25 2.83 0.77
N HIS A 9 29.69 2.03 1.73
CA HIS A 9 30.84 1.13 1.59
C HIS A 9 30.41 -0.33 1.51
N LEU A 10 30.14 -0.83 0.30
CA LEU A 10 29.80 -2.24 0.07
C LEU A 10 31.05 -3.04 -0.27
N SER A 11 31.36 -4.06 0.55
CA SER A 11 32.42 -5.02 0.22
C SER A 11 31.98 -5.99 -0.89
N PRO A 12 32.91 -6.57 -1.66
CA PRO A 12 32.58 -7.56 -2.70
C PRO A 12 31.73 -8.72 -2.18
N GLY A 13 32.01 -9.20 -0.96
CA GLY A 13 31.22 -10.27 -0.32
C GLY A 13 29.80 -9.86 0.08
N ALA A 14 29.54 -8.57 0.31
CA ALA A 14 28.19 -8.05 0.54
C ALA A 14 27.39 -7.96 -0.77
N ILE A 15 28.04 -7.53 -1.86
CA ILE A 15 27.44 -7.47 -3.21
C ILE A 15 26.98 -8.86 -3.65
N GLU A 16 27.84 -9.87 -3.46
CA GLU A 16 27.54 -11.26 -3.81
C GLU A 16 26.33 -11.80 -3.02
N LYS A 17 26.21 -11.43 -1.74
CA LYS A 17 25.04 -11.80 -0.92
C LYS A 17 23.76 -11.15 -1.41
N PHE A 18 23.79 -9.87 -1.79
CA PHE A 18 22.61 -9.19 -2.35
C PHE A 18 22.17 -9.81 -3.68
N ARG A 19 23.10 -10.19 -4.56
CA ARG A 19 22.76 -10.91 -5.80
C ARG A 19 22.04 -12.23 -5.55
N LYS A 20 22.43 -12.97 -4.49
CA LYS A 20 21.75 -14.22 -4.10
C LYS A 20 20.33 -14.01 -3.57
N LEU A 21 19.95 -12.79 -3.18
CA LEU A 21 18.58 -12.47 -2.72
C LEU A 21 17.61 -12.24 -3.88
N SER A 22 18.07 -12.13 -5.13
CA SER A 22 17.20 -11.99 -6.32
C SER A 22 16.43 -13.27 -6.69
N ARG A 23 16.63 -14.36 -5.95
CA ARG A 23 15.88 -15.61 -6.15
C ARG A 23 14.40 -15.41 -5.79
N PRO A 24 13.46 -16.08 -6.49
CA PRO A 24 12.06 -16.04 -6.12
C PRO A 24 11.88 -16.60 -4.70
N VAL A 25 11.09 -15.89 -3.88
CA VAL A 25 10.73 -16.33 -2.53
C VAL A 25 9.36 -16.97 -2.62
N ILE A 26 9.27 -18.23 -2.20
CA ILE A 26 8.02 -18.97 -2.11
C ILE A 26 7.59 -18.95 -0.65
N TYR A 27 6.42 -18.40 -0.39
CA TYR A 27 5.75 -18.47 0.90
C TYR A 27 4.68 -19.57 0.85
N ASP A 28 4.58 -20.33 1.93
CA ASP A 28 3.61 -21.42 2.12
C ASP A 28 2.34 -20.97 2.87
N ASP A 29 2.36 -19.75 3.42
CA ASP A 29 1.25 -19.13 4.16
C ASP A 29 0.19 -18.45 3.26
N GLY A 30 0.39 -18.48 1.94
CA GLY A 30 -0.51 -17.85 0.98
C GLY A 30 -0.46 -16.32 0.96
N ILE A 31 0.50 -15.72 1.68
CA ILE A 31 0.75 -14.28 1.66
C ILE A 31 1.82 -13.99 0.62
N GLU A 32 1.48 -13.12 -0.32
CA GLU A 32 2.40 -12.72 -1.36
C GLU A 32 3.40 -11.67 -0.83
N PRO A 33 4.66 -11.69 -1.31
CA PRO A 33 5.63 -10.67 -0.94
C PRO A 33 5.15 -9.27 -1.28
N THR A 34 5.52 -8.29 -0.45
CA THR A 34 5.35 -6.87 -0.80
C THR A 34 6.51 -6.42 -1.69
N ASP A 35 6.18 -5.99 -2.90
CA ASP A 35 7.15 -5.37 -3.80
C ASP A 35 7.38 -3.90 -3.44
N LEU A 36 8.65 -3.49 -3.49
CA LEU A 36 9.06 -2.12 -3.20
C LEU A 36 9.47 -1.40 -4.48
N TYR A 37 8.78 -0.30 -4.78
CA TYR A 37 9.05 0.53 -5.96
C TYR A 37 9.56 1.92 -5.55
N PRO A 38 10.38 2.57 -6.39
CA PRO A 38 10.95 3.88 -6.06
C PRO A 38 9.91 5.02 -6.13
N THR A 39 8.86 4.90 -6.94
CA THR A 39 7.81 5.93 -7.05
C THR A 39 6.42 5.41 -6.67
N LYS A 40 5.57 6.31 -6.15
CA LYS A 40 4.16 5.99 -5.86
C LYS A 40 3.41 5.53 -7.11
N ASN A 41 3.66 6.15 -8.26
CA ASN A 41 3.01 5.78 -9.52
C ASN A 41 3.32 4.33 -9.92
N GLU A 42 4.55 3.85 -9.73
CA GLU A 42 4.91 2.45 -9.99
C GLU A 42 4.21 1.50 -9.02
N VAL A 43 4.12 1.86 -7.73
CA VAL A 43 3.35 1.09 -6.74
C VAL A 43 1.87 0.99 -7.16
N GLU A 44 1.26 2.11 -7.54
CA GLU A 44 -0.15 2.16 -7.95
C GLU A 44 -0.40 1.30 -9.19
N ILE A 45 0.46 1.39 -10.21
CA ILE A 45 0.36 0.58 -11.44
C ILE A 45 0.48 -0.91 -11.10
N ALA A 46 1.48 -1.29 -10.31
CA ALA A 46 1.69 -2.69 -9.91
C ALA A 46 0.48 -3.24 -9.13
N ASN A 47 -0.05 -2.47 -8.18
CA ASN A 47 -1.22 -2.85 -7.39
C ASN A 47 -2.47 -2.99 -8.26
N ILE A 48 -2.70 -2.09 -9.23
CA ILE A 48 -3.84 -2.19 -10.15
C ILE A 48 -3.71 -3.43 -11.03
N LEU A 49 -2.51 -3.73 -11.54
CA LEU A 49 -2.27 -4.95 -12.32
C LEU A 49 -2.58 -6.19 -11.48
N ARG A 50 -2.07 -6.26 -10.25
CA ARG A 50 -2.35 -7.35 -9.29
C ARG A 50 -3.85 -7.50 -9.05
N LEU A 51 -4.55 -6.39 -8.83
CA LEU A 51 -5.99 -6.39 -8.60
C LEU A 51 -6.76 -6.83 -9.86
N ASN A 52 -6.27 -6.53 -11.05
CA ASN A 52 -6.88 -6.99 -12.29
C ASN A 52 -6.67 -8.50 -12.54
N GLU A 53 -5.56 -9.07 -12.06
CA GLU A 53 -5.30 -10.52 -12.10
C GLU A 53 -6.28 -11.31 -11.22
N LEU A 54 -6.82 -10.67 -10.17
CA LEU A 54 -7.86 -11.28 -9.35
C LEU A 54 -9.18 -11.37 -10.12
N GLY A 55 -9.66 -12.60 -10.34
CA GLY A 55 -10.91 -12.89 -11.04
C GLY A 55 -12.19 -12.58 -10.26
N SER A 56 -12.09 -12.01 -9.06
CA SER A 56 -13.24 -11.62 -8.25
C SER A 56 -13.79 -10.24 -8.62
N GLU A 57 -15.03 -9.99 -8.22
CA GLU A 57 -15.70 -8.71 -8.46
C GLU A 57 -15.10 -7.61 -7.57
N PRO A 58 -14.77 -6.42 -8.12
CA PRO A 58 -14.22 -5.32 -7.35
C PRO A 58 -15.27 -4.67 -6.45
N VAL A 59 -14.90 -4.43 -5.20
CA VAL A 59 -15.68 -3.65 -4.24
C VAL A 59 -14.96 -2.34 -3.97
N THR A 60 -15.63 -1.22 -4.21
CA THR A 60 -15.07 0.12 -4.02
C THR A 60 -15.61 0.75 -2.74
N PHE A 61 -14.69 1.18 -1.88
CA PHE A 61 -15.00 1.91 -0.65
C PHE A 61 -14.60 3.37 -0.83
N CYS A 62 -15.53 4.28 -0.59
CA CYS A 62 -15.32 5.72 -0.68
C CYS A 62 -15.08 6.31 0.71
N ALA A 63 -14.06 7.18 0.83
CA ALA A 63 -13.84 7.95 2.03
C ALA A 63 -14.94 9.02 2.22
N VAL A 64 -15.22 9.35 3.48
CA VAL A 64 -16.11 10.45 3.86
C VAL A 64 -15.26 11.51 4.53
N ASP A 65 -15.08 12.64 3.85
CA ASP A 65 -14.26 13.76 4.32
C ASP A 65 -15.14 14.89 4.86
N ILE A 66 -14.79 15.41 6.04
CA ILE A 66 -15.51 16.51 6.69
C ILE A 66 -14.53 17.66 6.95
N PRO A 67 -14.88 18.92 6.61
CA PRO A 67 -14.00 20.06 6.86
C PRO A 67 -13.81 20.28 8.36
N GLY A 68 -12.55 20.27 8.79
CA GLY A 68 -12.16 20.67 10.15
C GLY A 68 -12.10 22.18 10.33
N CYS A 69 -11.72 22.59 11.54
CA CYS A 69 -11.41 23.98 11.87
C CYS A 69 -9.89 24.20 11.91
N ASP A 70 -9.44 25.42 11.66
CA ASP A 70 -8.06 25.85 11.86
C ASP A 70 -7.77 26.24 13.33
N GLU A 71 -6.56 26.70 13.60
CA GLU A 71 -6.11 27.14 14.93
C GLU A 71 -6.93 28.32 15.47
N ASP A 72 -7.54 29.11 14.59
CA ASP A 72 -8.40 30.25 14.90
C ASP A 72 -9.89 29.86 15.06
N GLY A 73 -10.20 28.56 14.96
CA GLY A 73 -11.56 28.04 15.06
C GLY A 73 -12.43 28.29 13.81
N CYS A 74 -11.84 28.77 12.72
CA CYS A 74 -12.53 29.00 11.45
C CYS A 74 -12.61 27.73 10.62
N VAL A 75 -13.74 27.52 9.94
CA VAL A 75 -13.94 26.35 9.07
C VAL A 75 -12.99 26.42 7.88
N ILE A 76 -12.22 25.35 7.68
CA ILE A 76 -11.28 25.25 6.57
C ILE A 76 -12.06 25.18 5.24
N SER A 77 -11.64 25.97 4.25
CA SER A 77 -12.25 25.91 2.91
C SER A 77 -12.06 24.53 2.27
N HIS A 78 -13.05 24.08 1.49
CA HIS A 78 -13.01 22.77 0.82
C HIS A 78 -11.73 22.55 -0.01
N LYS A 79 -11.25 23.60 -0.70
CA LYS A 79 -10.02 23.54 -1.49
C LYS A 79 -8.78 23.29 -0.62
N ARG A 80 -8.72 23.90 0.56
CA ARG A 80 -7.61 23.74 1.50
C ARG A 80 -7.67 22.38 2.19
N MET A 81 -8.87 21.92 2.56
CA MET A 81 -9.09 20.56 3.08
C MET A 81 -8.60 19.51 2.10
N MET A 82 -9.05 19.54 0.84
CA MET A 82 -8.62 18.60 -0.20
C MET A 82 -7.09 18.59 -0.36
N ALA A 83 -6.46 19.77 -0.43
CA ALA A 83 -5.01 19.87 -0.54
C ALA A 83 -4.24 19.32 0.69
N CYS A 84 -4.85 19.34 1.88
CA CYS A 84 -4.30 18.70 3.07
C CYS A 84 -4.47 17.18 3.02
N LEU A 85 -5.64 16.70 2.59
CA LEU A 85 -5.93 15.26 2.47
C LEU A 85 -5.12 14.57 1.38
N ASP A 86 -4.87 15.25 0.25
CA ASP A 86 -4.04 14.73 -0.85
C ASP A 86 -2.59 14.42 -0.43
N ARG A 87 -2.12 15.00 0.68
CA ARG A 87 -0.78 14.73 1.24
C ARG A 87 -0.76 13.52 2.16
N LEU A 88 -1.92 13.04 2.60
CA LEU A 88 -2.02 11.90 3.49
C LEU A 88 -1.88 10.58 2.71
N VAL A 89 -1.65 9.51 3.46
CA VAL A 89 -1.64 8.14 2.92
C VAL A 89 -3.07 7.66 2.64
N ALA A 90 -4.07 8.26 3.29
CA ALA A 90 -5.47 7.89 3.14
C ALA A 90 -5.96 8.14 1.69
N LEU A 91 -6.38 7.06 1.04
CA LEU A 91 -6.96 7.10 -0.30
C LEU A 91 -8.40 7.61 -0.22
N ARG A 92 -8.78 8.47 -1.16
CA ARG A 92 -10.17 8.94 -1.31
C ARG A 92 -11.14 7.82 -1.68
N SER A 93 -10.65 6.83 -2.41
CA SER A 93 -11.38 5.62 -2.73
C SER A 93 -10.42 4.46 -2.81
N VAL A 94 -10.78 3.33 -2.23
CA VAL A 94 -9.99 2.09 -2.30
C VAL A 94 -10.86 1.00 -2.92
N THR A 95 -10.37 0.43 -4.02
CA THR A 95 -10.98 -0.74 -4.64
C THR A 95 -10.26 -1.97 -4.14
N LEU A 96 -11.01 -2.92 -3.59
CA LEU A 96 -10.52 -4.19 -3.09
C LEU A 96 -11.19 -5.32 -3.85
N LYS A 97 -10.47 -6.43 -3.99
CA LYS A 97 -10.96 -7.67 -4.58
C LYS A 97 -10.58 -8.82 -3.67
N VAL A 98 -11.46 -9.81 -3.58
CA VAL A 98 -11.19 -11.02 -2.80
C VAL A 98 -10.17 -11.85 -3.58
N SER A 99 -8.96 -12.02 -3.04
CA SER A 99 -8.06 -13.05 -3.52
C SER A 99 -8.57 -14.40 -3.04
N VAL A 100 -8.65 -15.38 -3.94
CA VAL A 100 -8.93 -16.75 -3.55
C VAL A 100 -7.63 -17.31 -2.98
N THR A 101 -7.36 -17.07 -1.70
CA THR A 101 -6.44 -17.87 -0.88
C THR A 101 -6.82 -17.69 0.61
N ILE A 102 -7.54 -18.70 1.09
CA ILE A 102 -7.86 -19.14 2.46
C ILE A 102 -8.80 -18.27 3.33
N ALA A 103 -9.91 -18.91 3.70
CA ALA A 103 -10.83 -18.56 4.77
C ALA A 103 -10.10 -18.22 6.07
N GLY A 104 -10.32 -17.01 6.60
CA GLY A 104 -9.69 -16.63 7.86
C GLY A 104 -9.86 -15.17 8.31
N ALA A 105 -10.92 -14.48 7.91
CA ALA A 105 -11.34 -13.27 8.62
C ALA A 105 -12.84 -13.10 8.41
N SER A 106 -13.62 -13.49 9.42
CA SER A 106 -15.00 -13.01 9.59
C SER A 106 -14.96 -11.49 9.60
N LEU A 107 -15.21 -10.87 8.45
CA LEU A 107 -15.82 -9.57 8.45
C LEU A 107 -17.24 -9.80 8.95
N ILE A 108 -17.46 -9.32 10.16
CA ILE A 108 -18.72 -9.30 10.88
C ILE A 108 -19.69 -8.51 10.00
N THR A 109 -20.40 -9.20 9.13
CA THR A 109 -21.65 -8.71 8.54
C THR A 109 -22.75 -9.12 9.49
N ASP A 110 -22.98 -8.32 10.52
CA ASP A 110 -24.17 -8.31 11.38
C ASP A 110 -24.12 -6.94 12.11
N GLY A 111 -25.07 -6.03 12.02
CA GLY A 111 -26.36 -6.02 11.34
C GLY A 111 -26.96 -4.61 11.44
N CYS A 112 -28.08 -4.43 10.72
CA CYS A 112 -29.12 -3.40 10.84
C CYS A 112 -28.74 -1.95 11.15
#